data_AF-A0A940NPY0-F1
#
_entry.id   AF-A0A940NPY0-F1
#
_cell.length_a   1.000
_cell.length_b   1.000
_cell.length_c   1.000
_cell.angle_alpha   90.00
_cell.angle_beta   90.00
_cell.angle_gamma   90.00
#
_symmetry.space_group_name_H-M   'P 1'
#
loop_
_entity.id
_entity.type
_entity.pdbx_description
1 polymer ?
#
loop_
_entity_poly.entity_id
_entity_poly.type
_entity_poly.pdbx_seq_one_letter_code
_entity_poly.pdbx_strand_id
1 'polypeptide(L)' 'MMDMGFLYFPKNKAEYIPAVITLVIFFIGAFLTFNAIRKASRREEKRLEMLEMNQNNQKHNHS' A
#
# COMPACT_ATOMS: atom_id res chain seq x y z
N MET A 1 21.31 19.59 30.08
CA MET A 1 22.16 18.61 29.39
C MET A 1 21.37 18.12 28.19
N MET A 2 21.87 18.39 26.98
CA MET A 2 21.19 18.08 25.72
C MET A 2 21.22 16.57 25.46
N ASP A 3 20.12 16.09 24.89
CA ASP A 3 19.84 14.74 24.39
C ASP A 3 21.06 14.03 23.75
N MET A 4 21.48 12.92 24.37
CA MET A 4 22.45 11.96 23.82
C MET A 4 21.72 10.77 23.18
N GLY A 5 20.60 11.01 22.51
CA GLY A 5 19.82 10.00 21.79
C GLY A 5 20.38 9.62 20.42
N PHE A 6 21.69 9.64 20.21
CA PHE A 6 22.27 9.58 18.86
C PHE A 6 23.14 8.34 18.64
N LEU A 7 22.54 7.33 17.99
CA LEU A 7 23.20 6.19 17.32
C LEU A 7 24.10 5.32 18.22
N TYR A 8 23.53 4.66 19.23
CA TYR A 8 24.17 3.48 19.79
C TYR A 8 24.10 2.35 18.75
N PHE A 9 25.22 2.04 18.10
CA PHE A 9 25.33 0.87 17.24
C PHE A 9 25.71 -0.33 18.10
N PRO A 10 24.81 -1.31 18.30
CA PRO A 10 25.16 -2.51 19.04
C PRO A 10 26.42 -3.17 18.50
N LYS A 11 27.41 -3.40 19.38
CA LYS A 11 28.63 -4.15 19.04
C LYS A 11 28.30 -5.57 18.58
N ASN A 12 27.22 -6.14 19.12
CA ASN A 12 26.75 -7.48 18.78
C ASN A 12 25.60 -7.41 17.79
N LYS A 13 25.76 -8.04 16.62
CA LYS A 13 24.74 -8.05 15.56
C LYS A 13 23.37 -8.57 16.02
N ALA A 14 23.35 -9.37 17.08
CA ALA A 14 22.14 -9.92 17.68
C ALA A 14 21.16 -8.85 18.18
N GLU A 15 21.63 -7.70 18.64
CA GLU A 15 20.75 -6.61 19.10
C GLU A 15 20.00 -5.90 17.95
N TYR A 16 20.41 -6.09 16.69
CA TYR A 16 19.65 -5.59 15.53
C TYR A 16 18.54 -6.56 15.07
N ILE A 17 18.57 -7.83 15.51
CA ILE A 17 17.59 -8.85 15.11
C ILE A 17 16.14 -8.37 15.34
N PRO A 18 15.78 -7.78 16.49
CA PRO A 18 14.43 -7.28 16.72
C PRO A 18 14.01 -6.21 15.71
N ALA A 19 14.92 -5.29 15.36
CA ALA A 19 14.65 -4.21 14.41
C ALA A 19 14.47 -4.73 12.97
N VAL A 20 15.24 -5.75 12.58
CA VAL A 20 15.08 -6.39 11.26
C VAL A 20 13.76 -7.17 11.20
N ILE A 21 13.37 -7.87 12.28
CA ILE A 21 12.10 -8.58 12.34
C ILE A 21 10.91 -7.61 12.21
N THR A 22 10.93 -6.49 12.94
CA THR A 22 9.84 -5.50 12.84
C THR A 22 9.76 -4.89 11.44
N LEU A 23 10.91 -4.57 10.83
CA LEU A 23 10.97 -4.10 9.45
C LEU A 23 10.37 -5.12 8.48
N VAL A 24 10.74 -6.40 8.59
CA VAL A 24 10.24 -7.47 7.71
C VAL A 24 8.73 -7.65 7.86
N ILE A 25 8.21 -7.66 9.10
CA ILE A 25 6.76 -7.78 9.35
C ILE A 25 6.01 -6.60 8.71
N PHE A 26 6.51 -5.38 8.92
CA PHE A 26 5.89 -4.19 8.35
C PHE A 26 5.92 -4.19 6.82
N PHE A 27 7.05 -4.62 6.25
CA PHE A 27 7.23 -4.71 4.80
C PHE A 27 6.30 -5.75 4.17
N ILE A 28 6.13 -6.92 4.81
CA ILE A 28 5.17 -7.94 4.38
C ILE A 28 3.74 -7.38 4.44
N GLY A 29 3.39 -6.69 5.53
CA GLY A 29 2.08 -6.04 5.68
C GLY A 29 1.80 -5.00 4.60
N ALA A 30 2.79 -4.15 4.29
CA ALA A 30 2.70 -3.16 3.22
C ALA A 30 2.54 -3.82 1.85
N PHE A 31 3.30 -4.89 1.58
CA PHE A 31 3.22 -5.62 0.31
C PHE A 31 1.87 -6.32 0.12
N LEU A 32 1.32 -6.92 1.18
CA LEU A 32 -0.01 -7.52 1.18
C LEU A 32 -1.09 -6.46 0.92
N THR A 33 -1.02 -5.34 1.63
CA THR A 33 -1.97 -4.22 1.49
C THR A 33 -1.93 -3.65 0.08
N PHE A 34 -0.72 -3.38 -0.45
CA PHE A 34 -0.53 -2.91 -1.81
C PHE A 34 -1.11 -3.89 -2.84
N ASN A 35 -0.88 -5.20 -2.66
CA ASN A 35 -1.47 -6.20 -3.55
C ASN A 35 -2.99 -6.27 -3.46
N ALA A 36 -3.55 -6.14 -2.26
CA ALA A 36 -5.00 -6.11 -2.05
C ALA A 36 -5.64 -4.91 -2.75
N ILE A 37 -5.08 -3.71 -2.56
CA ILE A 37 -5.53 -2.47 -3.21
C ILE A 37 -5.41 -2.59 -4.73
N ARG A 38 -4.28 -3.08 -5.24
CA ARG A 38 -4.07 -3.26 -6.69
C ARG A 38 -5.12 -4.20 -7.31
N LYS A 39 -5.55 -5.24 -6.57
CA LYS A 39 -6.61 -6.15 -7.03
C LYS A 39 -8.00 -5.50 -6.95
N ALA A 40 -8.25 -4.68 -5.94
CA ALA A 40 -9.49 -3.93 -5.80
C ALA A 40 -9.65 -2.88 -6.92
N SER A 41 -8.59 -2.12 -7.21
CA SER A 41 -8.56 -1.09 -8.25
C SER A 41 -8.93 -1.65 -9.64
N ARG A 42 -8.40 -2.81 -10.03
CA ARG A 42 -8.80 -3.47 -11.30
C ARG A 42 -10.28 -3.84 -11.39
N ARG A 43 -10.97 -4.01 -10.26
CA ARG A 43 -12.42 -4.26 -10.23
C ARG A 43 -13.20 -2.95 -10.35
N GLU A 44 -12.67 -1.86 -9.82
CA GLU A 44 -13.25 -0.53 -9.95
C GLU A 44 -13.13 -0.01 -11.38
N GLU A 45 -11.99 -0.21 -12.05
CA GLU A 45 -11.81 0.17 -13.46
C GLU A 45 -12.88 -0.44 -14.36
N LYS A 46 -13.15 -1.75 -14.22
CA LYS A 46 -14.21 -2.43 -14.98
C LYS A 46 -15.61 -1.90 -14.66
N ARG A 47 -15.84 -1.47 -13.42
CA ARG A 47 -17.13 -0.88 -13.02
C ARG A 47 -17.30 0.52 -13.62
N LEU A 48 -16.24 1.33 -13.63
CA LEU A 48 -16.23 2.64 -14.26
C LEU A 48 -16.52 2.52 -15.76
N GLU A 49 -15.83 1.62 -16.46
CA GLU A 49 -16.01 1.40 -17.90
C GLU A 49 -17.48 1.05 -18.25
N MET A 50 -18.11 0.17 -17.47
CA MET A 50 -19.54 -0.17 -17.64
C MET A 50 -20.47 1.03 -17.38
N LEU A 51 -20.14 1.87 -16.39
CA LEU A 51 -20.92 3.08 -16.08
C LEU A 51 -20.80 4.11 -17.21
N GLU A 52 -19.59 4.35 -17.72
CA GLU A 52 -19.34 5.26 -18.85
C GLU A 52 -20.06 4.81 -20.12
N MET A 53 -20.03 3.51 -20.42
CA MET A 53 -20.71 2.96 -21.60
C MET A 53 -22.24 3.12 -21.51
N ASN A 54 -22.81 2.92 -20.32
CA ASN A 54 -24.24 3.14 -20.07
C ASN A 54 -24.63 4.62 -20.13
N GLN A 55 -23.78 5.52 -19.60
CA GLN A 55 -24.00 6.98 -19.68
C GLN A 55 -23.96 7.48 -21.13
N ASN A 56 -23.01 6.99 -21.93
CA ASN A 56 -22.88 7.40 -23.32
C ASN A 56 -24.06 6.92 -24.18
N ASN A 57 -24.51 5.69 -23.98
CA ASN A 57 -25.72 5.18 -24.63
C ASN A 57 -26.98 5.96 -24.23
N GLN A 58 -27.12 6.37 -22.97
CA GLN A 58 -28.25 7.21 -22.53
C GLN A 58 -28.22 8.60 -23.18
N LYS A 59 -27.05 9.23 -23.29
CA LYS A 59 -26.91 10.52 -23.99
C LYS A 59 -27.26 10.44 -25.47
N HIS A 60 -26.86 9.36 -26.14
CA HIS A 60 -27.12 9.19 -27.58
C HIS A 60 -28.59 8.85 -27.90
N ASN A 61 -29.34 8.29 -26.94
CA ASN A 61 -30.77 8.00 -27.14
C ASN A 61 -31.70 9.20 -26.84
N HIS A 62 -31.17 10.31 -26.33
CA HIS A 62 -31.95 11.52 -25.98
C HIS A 62 -31.58 12.75 -26.82
N SER A 63 -30.99 12.54 -28.02
CA SER A 63 -30.77 13.55 -29.06
C SER A 63 -31.37 13.06 -30.37
#